data_AF-A0A1G9W9W2-F1
#
_entry.id   AF-A0A1G9W9W2-F1
#
_cell.length_a   1.000
_cell.length_b   1.000
_cell.length_c   1.000
_cell.angle_alpha   90.00
_cell.angle_beta   90.00
_cell.angle_gamma   90.00
#
_symmetry.space_group_name_H-M   'P 1'
#
loop_
_entity.id
_entity.type
_entity.pdbx_description
1 polymer ?
#
loop_
_entity_poly.entity_id
_entity_poly.type
_entity_poly.pdbx_seq_one_letter_code
_entity_poly.pdbx_strand_id
1 'polypeptide(L)' 'MQKSICELLENIPPGTQIEEIMVNGEDVSKVEELMEFDPLTGLVYFTNSSNNTFVANCQKIDMIEFKSE' A
#
# COMPACT_ATOMS: atom_id res chain seq x y z
N MET A 1 15.07 -10.60 -11.30
CA MET A 1 14.79 -10.32 -9.88
C MET A 1 13.39 -9.71 -9.82
N GLN A 2 12.48 -10.32 -9.06
CA GLN A 2 11.19 -9.72 -8.76
C GLN A 2 11.49 -8.52 -7.84
N LYS A 3 11.14 -7.30 -8.24
CA LYS A 3 11.27 -6.13 -7.35
C LYS A 3 10.35 -6.37 -6.14
N SER A 4 10.85 -6.11 -4.94
CA SER A 4 10.03 -6.26 -3.74
C SER A 4 8.95 -5.18 -3.70
N ILE A 5 7.80 -5.44 -3.06
CA ILE A 5 6.75 -4.43 -2.89
C ILE A 5 7.29 -3.20 -2.11
N CYS A 6 8.23 -3.40 -1.19
CA CYS A 6 8.92 -2.31 -0.51
C CYS A 6 9.65 -1.38 -1.49
N GLU A 7 10.44 -1.92 -2.44
CA GLU A 7 11.11 -1.11 -3.47
C GLU A 7 10.12 -0.38 -4.38
N LEU A 8 8.98 -1.00 -4.67
CA LEU A 8 7.92 -0.37 -5.44
C LEU A 8 7.35 0.85 -4.69
N LEU A 9 7.04 0.69 -3.40
CA LEU A 9 6.45 1.72 -2.54
C LEU A 9 7.35 2.95 -2.34
N GLU A 10 8.68 2.79 -2.37
CA GLU A 10 9.64 3.92 -2.33
C GLU A 10 9.48 4.89 -3.50
N ASN A 11 8.95 4.41 -4.63
CA ASN A 11 8.87 5.18 -5.87
C ASN A 11 7.45 5.65 -6.18
N ILE A 12 6.47 5.35 -5.31
CA ILE A 12 5.07 5.71 -5.50
C ILE A 12 4.79 7.02 -4.75
N PRO A 13 4.25 8.05 -5.43
CA PRO A 13 3.93 9.30 -4.77
C PRO A 13 2.75 9.14 -3.79
N PRO A 14 2.76 9.88 -2.67
CA PRO A 14 1.56 10.11 -1.86
C PRO A 14 0.38 10.58 -2.72
N GLY A 15 -0.83 10.15 -2.38
CA GLY A 15 -2.05 10.42 -3.14
C GLY A 15 -2.37 9.39 -4.23
N THR A 16 -1.47 8.42 -4.47
CA THR A 16 -1.71 7.37 -5.47
C THR A 16 -2.93 6.53 -5.07
N GLN A 17 -3.86 6.41 -6.00
CA GLN A 17 -5.12 5.69 -5.80
C GLN A 17 -4.91 4.18 -5.86
N ILE A 18 -5.46 3.49 -4.87
CA ILE A 18 -5.36 2.04 -4.67
C ILE A 18 -6.76 1.45 -4.92
N GLU A 19 -6.79 0.35 -5.67
CA GLU A 19 -8.01 -0.44 -5.87
C GLU A 19 -8.09 -1.53 -4.80
N GLU A 20 -7.01 -2.29 -4.64
CA GLU A 20 -6.96 -3.46 -3.77
C GLU A 20 -5.53 -3.67 -3.22
N ILE A 21 -5.45 -4.20 -2.00
CA ILE A 21 -4.21 -4.76 -1.45
C ILE A 21 -4.49 -6.13 -0.84
N MET A 22 -3.52 -7.04 -0.96
CA MET A 22 -3.51 -8.31 -0.24
C MET A 22 -2.37 -8.36 0.77
N VAL A 23 -2.68 -8.77 2.00
CA VAL A 23 -1.72 -8.85 3.11
C VAL A 23 -1.81 -10.23 3.77
N ASN A 24 -0.72 -11.01 3.71
CA ASN A 24 -0.66 -12.41 4.14
C ASN A 24 -1.79 -13.30 3.57
N GLY A 25 -2.15 -13.08 2.31
CA GLY A 25 -3.24 -13.79 1.63
C GLY A 25 -4.65 -13.33 2.00
N GLU A 26 -4.79 -12.31 2.85
CA GLU A 26 -6.08 -11.68 3.16
C GLU A 26 -6.28 -10.41 2.34
N ASP A 27 -7.48 -10.26 1.79
CA ASP A 27 -7.92 -9.05 1.09
C ASP A 27 -8.17 -7.92 2.11
N VAL A 28 -7.48 -6.79 1.92
CA VAL A 28 -7.65 -5.56 2.70
C VAL A 28 -8.07 -4.39 1.80
N SER A 29 -8.98 -4.62 0.86
CA SER A 29 -9.57 -3.64 -0.10
C SER A 29 -10.45 -2.55 0.55
N LYS A 30 -10.18 -2.18 1.80
CA LYS A 30 -10.78 -1.02 2.47
C LYS A 30 -9.93 0.24 2.34
N VAL A 31 -8.77 0.13 1.70
CA VAL A 31 -7.86 1.23 1.40
C VAL A 31 -8.21 1.83 0.04
N GLU A 32 -8.02 3.14 -0.10
CA GLU A 32 -8.30 3.85 -1.36
C GLU A 32 -7.10 4.68 -1.82
N GLU A 33 -6.22 5.09 -0.91
CA GLU A 33 -5.12 6.00 -1.23
C GLU A 33 -3.88 5.69 -0.40
N LEU A 34 -2.71 5.75 -1.04
CA LEU A 34 -1.41 5.69 -0.37
C LEU A 34 -1.06 7.05 0.23
N MET A 35 -0.80 7.09 1.53
CA MET A 35 -0.38 8.31 2.22
C MET A 35 1.15 8.43 2.27
N GLU A 36 1.82 7.41 2.77
CA GLU A 36 3.26 7.47 3.05
C GLU A 36 3.85 6.06 3.11
N PHE A 37 5.13 5.94 2.72
CA PHE A 37 5.96 4.78 2.99
C PHE A 37 7.20 5.23 3.78
N ASP A 38 7.44 4.60 4.93
CA ASP A 38 8.65 4.78 5.71
C ASP A 38 9.63 3.63 5.44
N PRO A 39 10.70 3.86 4.64
CA PRO A 39 11.67 2.82 4.31
C PRO A 39 12.51 2.38 5.51
N LEU A 40 12.61 3.17 6.59
CA LEU A 40 13.37 2.79 7.78
C LEU A 40 12.64 1.72 8.60
N THR A 41 11.32 1.83 8.69
CA THR A 41 10.48 0.88 9.44
C THR A 41 9.82 -0.19 8.55
N GLY A 42 9.78 0.04 7.25
CA GLY A 42 9.06 -0.81 6.28
C GLY A 42 7.54 -0.70 6.41
N LEU A 43 7.04 0.36 7.05
CA LEU A 43 5.61 0.61 7.24
C LEU A 43 5.07 1.46 6.10
N VAL A 44 3.91 1.07 5.59
CA VAL A 44 3.12 1.84 4.62
C VAL A 44 1.78 2.20 5.23
N TYR A 45 1.37 3.43 4.94
CA TYR A 45 0.17 4.06 5.46
C TYR A 45 -0.79 4.30 4.31
N PHE A 46 -2.02 3.85 4.49
CA PHE A 46 -3.12 4.07 3.55
C PHE A 46 -4.28 4.76 4.24
N THR A 47 -5.15 5.40 3.46
CA THR A 47 -6.40 5.97 3.93
C THR A 47 -7.57 5.55 3.06
N ASN A 48 -8.79 5.85 3.50
CA ASN A 48 -10.00 5.75 2.71
C ASN A 48 -10.90 6.98 2.89
N SER A 49 -11.98 7.04 2.11
CA SER A 49 -12.98 8.12 2.11
C SER A 49 -13.63 8.42 3.46
N SER A 50 -13.52 7.51 4.44
CA SER A 50 -13.97 7.71 5.81
C SER A 50 -12.89 8.24 6.75
N ASN A 51 -11.72 8.63 6.23
CA ASN A 51 -10.53 9.05 6.98
C ASN A 51 -9.99 8.00 7.96
N ASN A 52 -10.23 6.71 7.71
CA ASN A 52 -9.61 5.65 8.49
C ASN A 52 -8.20 5.40 7.97
N THR A 53 -7.21 5.37 8.87
CA THR A 53 -5.83 5.03 8.52
C THR A 53 -5.59 3.53 8.67
N PHE A 54 -5.00 2.93 7.64
CA PHE A 54 -4.56 1.54 7.63
C PHE A 54 -3.04 1.51 7.57
N VAL A 55 -2.43 0.62 8.37
CA VAL A 55 -0.98 0.48 8.45
C VAL A 55 -0.63 -0.97 8.13
N ALA A 56 0.26 -1.16 7.17
CA ALA A 56 0.77 -2.48 6.80
C ALA A 56 2.30 -2.50 6.80
N ASN A 57 2.88 -3.68 7.01
CA ASN A 57 4.30 -3.91 6.77
C ASN A 57 4.47 -4.32 5.30
N CYS A 58 5.30 -3.60 4.53
CA CYS A 58 5.49 -3.85 3.09
C CYS A 58 5.97 -5.27 2.77
N GLN A 59 6.65 -5.95 3.71
CA GLN A 59 7.11 -7.33 3.55
C GLN A 59 5.98 -8.37 3.66
N LYS A 60 4.82 -7.97 4.17
CA LYS A 60 3.64 -8.82 4.33
C LYS A 60 2.60 -8.56 3.24
N ILE A 61 2.82 -7.56 2.40
CA ILE A 61 1.95 -7.27 1.27
C ILE A 61 2.33 -8.24 0.17
N ASP A 62 1.35 -8.99 -0.30
CA ASP A 62 1.51 -9.95 -1.39
C ASP A 62 1.21 -9.30 -2.74
N MET A 63 0.30 -8.32 -2.75
CA MET A 63 -0.17 -7.62 -3.96
C MET A 63 -0.65 -6.20 -3.63
N ILE A 64 -0.43 -5.28 -4.57
CA ILE A 64 -1.06 -3.96 -4.61
C ILE A 64 -1.58 -3.75 -6.03
N GLU A 65 -2.86 -3.41 -6.16
CA GLU A 65 -3.49 -2.99 -7.40
C GLU A 65 -3.76 -1.48 -7.36
N PHE A 66 -3.30 -0.77 -8.39
CA PHE A 66 -3.49 0.67 -8.52
C PHE A 66 -4.70 0.95 -9.40
N LYS A 67 -5.46 2.00 -9.06
CA LYS A 67 -6.52 2.46 -9.97
C LYS A 67 -5.88 3.01 -11.24
N SER A 68 -6.33 2.49 -12.39
CA SER A 68 -6.02 3.06 -13.69
C SER A 68 -6.97 4.24 -13.94
N GLU A 69 -6.44 5.40 -14.34
CA GLU A 69 -7.26 6.50 -14.87
C GLU A 69 -7.95 6.13 -16.19
#